data_AF-A0A0M0HQA6-F1
#
_entry.id   AF-A0A0M0HQA6-F1
#
_cell.length_a   1.000
_cell.length_b   1.000
_cell.length_c   1.000
_cell.angle_alpha   90.00
_cell.angle_beta   90.00
_cell.angle_gamma   90.00
#
_symmetry.space_group_name_H-M   'P 1'
#
loop_
_entity.id
_entity.type
_entity.pdbx_description
1 polymer ?
#
loop_
_entity_poly.entity_id
_entity_poly.type
_entity_poly.pdbx_seq_one_letter_code
_entity_poly.pdbx_strand_id
1 'polypeptide(L)'
;MNSHSFYEHLFERSRQITPYLDGTIEVIPDDAQAQKILHIEHPCSENIRELYETLKATHPEAGSAYWLTRTWTLLCWQPIYVAFVSIYSCGGLPDLLKIGQKVQPNFISGYQFSDSHYTEGRTEELIVRAGAELEQLFSYFREEISHWTRIRPGFTNHLIADGILGSIVRLNQFMPDLNADYLHQQAQLWLSAFNLPLKLANTLHYDQNSSSLKLIRTSCCLVYKCDGRKLCSDCPRHPDNKRKP
;
A
#
# COMPACT_ATOMS: atom_id res chain seq x y z
N MET A 1 4.61 -18.90 -17.21
CA MET A 1 5.90 -19.24 -16.53
C MET A 1 5.68 -20.51 -15.69
N ASN A 2 6.71 -21.22 -15.21
CA ASN A 2 6.46 -22.23 -14.15
C ASN A 2 6.25 -21.48 -12.82
N SER A 3 5.37 -21.95 -11.93
CA SER A 3 5.01 -21.25 -10.68
C SER A 3 6.20 -20.88 -9.81
N HIS A 4 7.23 -21.73 -9.78
CA HIS A 4 8.48 -21.45 -9.07
C HIS A 4 9.19 -20.19 -9.60
N SER A 5 9.23 -20.04 -10.94
CA SER A 5 9.87 -18.90 -11.61
C SER A 5 9.10 -17.60 -11.43
N PHE A 6 7.77 -17.64 -11.24
CA PHE A 6 6.97 -16.44 -10.99
C PHE A 6 7.28 -15.85 -9.61
N TYR A 7 7.21 -16.65 -8.55
CA TYR A 7 7.43 -16.18 -7.18
C TYR A 7 8.88 -15.78 -6.92
N GLU A 8 9.85 -16.49 -7.49
CA GLU A 8 11.25 -16.05 -7.48
C GLU A 8 11.41 -14.65 -8.08
N HIS A 9 10.77 -14.41 -9.24
CA HIS A 9 10.82 -13.09 -9.88
C HIS A 9 10.12 -12.02 -9.04
N LEU A 10 8.94 -12.34 -8.50
CA LEU A 10 8.19 -11.43 -7.63
C LEU A 10 9.03 -11.03 -6.41
N PHE A 11 9.63 -11.99 -5.70
CA PHE A 11 10.43 -11.71 -4.50
C PHE A 11 11.72 -10.95 -4.81
N GLU A 12 12.37 -11.25 -5.93
CA GLU A 12 13.54 -10.50 -6.39
C GLU A 12 13.16 -9.03 -6.68
N ARG A 13 12.12 -8.81 -7.49
CA ARG A 13 11.66 -7.48 -7.88
C ARG A 13 11.15 -6.68 -6.69
N SER A 14 10.41 -7.31 -5.80
CA SER A 14 9.93 -6.69 -4.56
C SER A 14 11.08 -6.15 -3.69
N ARG A 15 12.14 -6.94 -3.50
CA ARG A 15 13.34 -6.51 -2.75
C ARG A 15 14.10 -5.36 -3.43
N GLN A 16 14.11 -5.31 -4.76
CA GLN A 16 14.71 -4.18 -5.51
C GLN A 16 13.97 -2.86 -5.24
N ILE A 17 12.67 -2.90 -4.90
CA ILE A 17 11.92 -1.70 -4.50
C ILE A 17 12.32 -1.22 -3.11
N THR A 18 12.40 -2.15 -2.16
CA THR A 18 12.82 -1.88 -0.79
C THR A 18 13.13 -3.19 -0.08
N PRO A 19 14.18 -3.25 0.78
CA PRO A 19 14.50 -4.46 1.53
C PRO A 19 13.37 -4.89 2.49
N TYR A 20 12.41 -4.01 2.79
CA TYR A 20 11.26 -4.32 3.64
C TYR A 20 10.13 -5.08 2.92
N LEU A 21 10.20 -5.19 1.59
CA LEU A 21 9.24 -5.92 0.76
C LEU A 21 9.85 -7.28 0.41
N ASP A 22 10.31 -8.01 1.42
CA ASP A 22 10.86 -9.36 1.27
C ASP A 22 9.73 -10.40 1.33
N GLY A 23 9.75 -11.37 0.42
CA GLY A 23 8.65 -12.31 0.21
C GLY A 23 9.10 -13.76 0.32
N THR A 24 8.25 -14.63 0.89
CA THR A 24 8.50 -16.07 1.00
C THR A 24 7.26 -16.91 0.65
N ILE A 25 7.48 -18.19 0.34
CA ILE A 25 6.40 -19.20 0.31
C ILE A 25 6.49 -20.00 1.60
N GLU A 26 5.60 -19.69 2.54
CA GLU A 26 5.53 -20.32 3.85
C GLU A 26 4.07 -20.45 4.27
N VAL A 27 3.72 -21.61 4.83
CA VAL A 27 2.37 -21.87 5.36
C VAL A 27 2.06 -20.82 6.43
N ILE A 28 0.86 -20.24 6.37
CA ILE A 28 0.37 -19.39 7.46
C ILE A 28 0.14 -20.30 8.67
N PRO A 29 0.84 -20.08 9.79
CA PRO A 29 0.73 -20.97 10.93
C PRO A 29 -0.61 -20.77 11.64
N ASP A 30 -1.15 -21.82 12.25
CA ASP A 30 -2.42 -21.75 12.99
C ASP A 30 -2.39 -20.71 14.12
N ASP A 31 -1.20 -20.45 14.68
CA ASP A 31 -0.93 -19.44 15.71
C ASP A 31 -0.43 -18.10 15.13
N ALA A 32 -0.83 -17.74 13.91
CA ALA A 32 -0.45 -16.49 13.22
C ALA A 32 -0.52 -15.24 14.11
N GLN A 33 -1.55 -15.13 14.96
CA GLN A 33 -1.71 -14.05 15.92
C GLN A 33 -0.52 -13.95 16.90
N ALA A 34 -0.09 -15.09 17.46
CA ALA A 34 1.06 -15.16 18.39
C ALA A 34 2.37 -14.85 17.68
N GLN A 35 2.49 -15.23 16.40
CA GLN A 35 3.65 -14.93 15.56
C GLN A 35 3.61 -13.52 14.93
N LYS A 36 2.57 -12.73 15.24
CA LYS A 36 2.36 -11.38 14.73
C LYS A 36 2.26 -11.32 13.19
N ILE A 37 1.61 -12.32 12.60
CA ILE A 37 1.30 -12.38 11.18
C ILE A 37 -0.16 -11.96 11.00
N LEU A 38 -0.39 -10.90 10.22
CA LEU A 38 -1.73 -10.49 9.80
C LEU A 38 -2.14 -11.34 8.60
N HIS A 39 -3.30 -11.97 8.68
CA HIS A 39 -3.88 -12.75 7.60
C HIS A 39 -5.40 -12.73 7.73
N ILE A 40 -6.15 -12.67 6.61
CA ILE A 40 -7.59 -12.43 6.63
C ILE A 40 -8.38 -13.54 7.36
N GLU A 41 -7.86 -14.76 7.37
CA GLU A 41 -8.51 -15.93 7.98
C GLU A 41 -8.26 -16.05 9.50
N HIS A 42 -7.42 -15.18 10.09
CA HIS A 42 -7.09 -15.20 11.52
C HIS A 42 -7.38 -13.85 12.17
N PRO A 43 -8.05 -13.79 13.34
CA PRO A 43 -8.25 -12.54 14.07
C PRO A 43 -6.93 -11.79 14.29
N CYS A 44 -6.88 -10.50 13.95
CA CYS A 44 -5.65 -9.72 13.99
C CYS A 44 -5.79 -8.34 14.66
N SER A 45 -6.99 -8.02 15.16
CA SER A 45 -7.32 -6.77 15.85
C SER A 45 -6.32 -6.42 16.96
N GLU A 46 -5.88 -7.41 17.74
CA GLU A 46 -4.90 -7.21 18.81
C GLU A 46 -3.50 -6.89 18.28
N ASN A 47 -3.04 -7.55 17.22
CA ASN A 47 -1.75 -7.23 16.60
C ASN A 47 -1.76 -5.82 15.99
N ILE A 48 -2.86 -5.42 15.35
CA ILE A 48 -3.04 -4.07 14.80
C ILE A 48 -3.09 -3.03 15.94
N ARG A 49 -3.77 -3.35 17.05
CA ARG A 49 -3.81 -2.49 18.24
C ARG A 49 -2.44 -2.33 18.88
N GLU A 50 -1.66 -3.41 18.98
CA GLU A 50 -0.29 -3.36 19.48
C GLU A 50 0.60 -2.45 18.61
N LEU A 51 0.47 -2.52 17.29
CA LEU A 51 1.16 -1.60 16.37
C LEU A 51 0.76 -0.14 16.65
N TYR A 52 -0.52 0.15 16.81
CA TYR A 52 -1.02 1.49 17.16
C TYR A 52 -0.47 1.98 18.50
N GLU A 53 -0.50 1.16 19.55
CA GLU A 53 0.02 1.53 20.87
C GLU A 53 1.55 1.71 20.87
N THR A 54 2.28 0.93 20.07
CA THR A 54 3.73 1.12 19.90
C THR A 54 4.03 2.46 19.22
N LEU A 55 3.27 2.84 18.18
CA LEU A 55 3.39 4.14 17.52
C LEU A 55 3.08 5.29 18.47
N LYS A 56 2.07 5.12 19.33
CA LYS A 56 1.71 6.08 20.38
C LYS A 56 2.79 6.23 21.44
N ALA A 57 3.39 5.13 21.89
CA ALA A 57 4.48 5.16 22.86
C ALA A 57 5.75 5.80 22.27
N THR A 58 6.01 5.57 20.98
CA THR A 58 7.20 6.08 20.27
C THR A 58 7.06 7.57 19.91
N HIS A 59 5.84 8.01 19.57
CA HIS A 59 5.56 9.38 19.13
C HIS A 59 4.35 9.99 19.87
N PRO A 60 4.38 10.11 21.21
CA PRO A 60 3.26 10.63 21.99
C PRO A 60 2.85 12.07 21.59
N GLU A 61 3.80 12.86 21.09
CA GLU A 61 3.63 14.24 20.62
C GLU A 61 2.74 14.34 19.36
N ALA A 62 2.72 13.29 18.54
CA ALA A 62 2.09 13.35 17.22
C ALA A 62 0.56 13.22 17.26
N GLY A 63 0.05 12.63 18.35
CA GLY A 63 -1.37 12.47 18.66
C GLY A 63 -2.09 11.37 17.85
N SER A 64 -3.29 11.02 18.30
CA SER A 64 -4.09 9.89 17.77
C SER A 64 -4.33 9.91 16.27
N ALA A 65 -4.48 11.09 15.67
CA ALA A 65 -4.64 11.22 14.24
C ALA A 65 -3.41 10.70 13.46
N TYR A 66 -2.19 10.96 13.94
CA TYR A 66 -0.98 10.42 13.33
C TYR A 66 -0.89 8.92 13.54
N TRP A 67 -1.09 8.42 14.77
CA TRP A 67 -0.98 6.99 15.07
C TRP A 67 -1.93 6.16 14.20
N LEU A 68 -3.21 6.56 14.12
CA LEU A 68 -4.20 5.88 13.29
C LEU A 68 -3.85 5.95 11.79
N THR A 69 -3.42 7.12 11.31
CA THR A 69 -2.98 7.29 9.91
C THR A 69 -1.81 6.38 9.60
N ARG A 70 -0.81 6.33 10.47
CA ARG A 70 0.39 5.52 10.28
C ARG A 70 0.06 4.03 10.33
N THR A 71 -0.71 3.57 11.33
CA THR A 71 -1.21 2.18 11.41
C THR A 71 -1.90 1.79 10.10
N TRP A 72 -2.87 2.57 9.64
CA TRP A 72 -3.58 2.28 8.39
C TRP A 72 -2.65 2.20 7.18
N THR A 73 -1.76 3.17 7.00
CA THR A 73 -0.81 3.14 5.88
C THR A 73 0.15 1.95 5.94
N LEU A 74 0.50 1.48 7.13
CA LEU A 74 1.36 0.30 7.32
C LEU A 74 0.64 -1.02 7.00
N LEU A 75 -0.68 -1.07 7.17
CA LEU A 75 -1.47 -2.26 6.79
C LEU A 75 -1.65 -2.38 5.28
N CYS A 76 -1.74 -1.24 4.58
CA CYS A 76 -2.08 -1.22 3.16
C CYS A 76 -0.87 -1.16 2.22
N TRP A 77 0.29 -0.66 2.66
CA TRP A 77 1.39 -0.41 1.71
C TRP A 77 1.91 -1.71 1.09
N GLN A 78 2.08 -2.78 1.87
CA GLN A 78 2.70 -4.00 1.39
C GLN A 78 1.83 -4.70 0.33
N PRO A 79 0.52 -4.94 0.56
CA PRO A 79 -0.33 -5.58 -0.43
C PRO A 79 -0.47 -4.75 -1.71
N ILE A 80 -0.53 -3.41 -1.60
CA ILE A 80 -0.53 -2.52 -2.79
C ILE A 80 0.75 -2.71 -3.59
N TYR A 81 1.91 -2.73 -2.94
CA TYR A 81 3.19 -2.83 -3.64
C TYR A 81 3.35 -4.19 -4.30
N VAL A 82 3.02 -5.28 -3.59
CA VAL A 82 3.05 -6.64 -4.14
C VAL A 82 2.16 -6.73 -5.38
N ALA A 83 0.95 -6.17 -5.34
CA ALA A 83 0.06 -6.15 -6.50
C ALA A 83 0.69 -5.42 -7.70
N PHE A 84 1.29 -4.25 -7.49
CA PHE A 84 1.97 -3.50 -8.54
C PHE A 84 3.18 -4.26 -9.12
N VAL A 85 4.06 -4.81 -8.27
CA VAL A 85 5.22 -5.59 -8.74
C VAL A 85 4.76 -6.79 -9.55
N SER A 86 3.81 -7.53 -9.00
CA SER A 86 3.27 -8.73 -9.61
C SER A 86 2.71 -8.46 -11.01
N ILE A 87 1.88 -7.43 -11.15
CA ILE A 87 1.21 -7.12 -12.43
C ILE A 87 2.21 -6.56 -13.44
N TYR A 88 2.98 -5.53 -13.06
CA TYR A 88 3.81 -4.80 -14.02
C TYR A 88 5.17 -5.45 -14.29
N SER A 89 5.73 -6.19 -13.33
CA SER A 89 7.04 -6.84 -13.49
C SER A 89 6.94 -8.34 -13.78
N CYS A 90 5.89 -9.01 -13.31
CA CYS A 90 5.77 -10.47 -13.40
C CYS A 90 4.65 -10.94 -14.34
N GLY A 91 3.72 -10.06 -14.74
CA GLY A 91 2.61 -10.41 -15.64
C GLY A 91 1.59 -11.37 -15.03
N GLY A 92 1.46 -11.38 -13.70
CA GLY A 92 0.50 -12.23 -13.00
C GLY A 92 0.06 -11.62 -11.68
N LEU A 93 -0.79 -12.33 -10.94
CA LEU A 93 -1.33 -11.88 -9.66
C LEU A 93 -1.45 -13.06 -8.67
N PRO A 94 -0.73 -13.06 -7.53
CA PRO A 94 -1.00 -14.00 -6.45
C PRO A 94 -2.36 -13.68 -5.81
N ASP A 95 -2.93 -14.62 -5.06
CA ASP A 95 -4.15 -14.36 -4.30
C ASP A 95 -3.86 -13.39 -3.14
N LEU A 96 -4.18 -12.10 -3.34
CA LEU A 96 -3.84 -11.05 -2.38
C LEU A 96 -4.64 -11.15 -1.09
N LEU A 97 -5.76 -11.89 -1.06
CA LEU A 97 -6.48 -12.16 0.18
C LEU A 97 -5.68 -13.06 1.13
N LYS A 98 -4.84 -13.92 0.56
CA LYS A 98 -4.00 -14.87 1.30
C LYS A 98 -2.63 -14.32 1.68
N ILE A 99 -2.41 -13.01 1.54
CA ILE A 99 -1.13 -12.41 1.93
C ILE A 99 -1.00 -12.39 3.46
N GLY A 100 0.03 -13.07 3.97
CA GLY A 100 0.50 -12.91 5.34
C GLY A 100 1.43 -11.70 5.44
N GLN A 101 1.21 -10.81 6.42
CA GLN A 101 2.08 -9.65 6.67
C GLN A 101 2.66 -9.70 8.09
N LYS A 102 3.98 -9.55 8.24
CA LYS A 102 4.62 -9.60 9.55
C LYS A 102 4.65 -8.24 10.24
N VAL A 103 4.08 -8.17 11.44
CA VAL A 103 4.08 -6.98 12.29
C VAL A 103 5.33 -6.95 13.15
N GLN A 104 6.00 -5.80 13.13
CA GLN A 104 7.15 -5.47 13.95
C GLN A 104 6.84 -4.21 14.76
N PRO A 105 7.62 -3.89 15.81
CA PRO A 105 7.47 -2.63 16.51
C PRO A 105 7.52 -1.43 15.53
N ASN A 106 6.46 -0.63 15.51
CA ASN A 106 6.30 0.56 14.65
C ASN A 106 6.28 0.32 13.12
N PHE A 107 6.28 -0.93 12.66
CA PHE A 107 6.39 -1.22 11.23
C PHE A 107 5.75 -2.56 10.81
N ILE A 108 5.47 -2.70 9.53
CA ILE A 108 5.03 -3.96 8.90
C ILE A 108 5.98 -4.19 7.73
N SER A 109 6.59 -5.36 7.66
CA SER A 109 7.55 -5.73 6.61
C SER A 109 7.80 -7.22 6.58
N GLY A 110 8.09 -7.76 5.40
CA GLY A 110 8.07 -9.20 5.13
C GLY A 110 6.65 -9.68 4.84
N TYR A 111 6.47 -10.41 3.74
CA TYR A 111 5.18 -11.02 3.38
C TYR A 111 5.34 -12.48 2.99
N GLN A 112 4.27 -13.25 3.10
CA GLN A 112 4.27 -14.66 2.74
C GLN A 112 2.96 -15.07 2.06
N PHE A 113 3.07 -16.04 1.16
CA PHE A 113 1.93 -16.76 0.60
C PHE A 113 2.06 -18.24 0.95
N SER A 114 0.93 -18.89 1.22
CA SER A 114 0.87 -20.30 1.63
C SER A 114 0.95 -21.28 0.46
N ASP A 115 0.69 -20.81 -0.76
CA ASP A 115 0.81 -21.61 -1.98
C ASP A 115 1.44 -20.80 -3.12
N SER A 116 1.87 -21.50 -4.17
CA SER A 116 2.46 -20.90 -5.36
C SER A 116 1.46 -20.70 -6.51
N HIS A 117 0.16 -20.62 -6.21
CA HIS A 117 -0.85 -20.32 -7.22
C HIS A 117 -0.80 -18.83 -7.57
N TYR A 118 -1.00 -18.51 -8.84
CA TYR A 118 -1.13 -17.15 -9.32
C TYR A 118 -2.00 -17.16 -10.58
N THR A 119 -2.59 -16.02 -10.89
CA THR A 119 -3.42 -15.82 -12.08
C THR A 119 -2.66 -15.02 -13.12
N GLU A 120 -2.60 -15.52 -14.35
CA GLU A 120 -2.14 -14.78 -15.53
C GLU A 120 -3.33 -14.09 -16.21
N GLY A 121 -3.07 -12.99 -16.90
CA GLY A 121 -4.12 -12.24 -17.59
C GLY A 121 -3.59 -10.94 -18.18
N ARG A 122 -4.48 -10.18 -18.84
CA ARG A 122 -4.13 -8.83 -19.28
C ARG A 122 -4.00 -7.91 -18.07
N THR A 123 -3.11 -6.91 -18.16
CA THR A 123 -2.86 -5.94 -17.09
C THR A 123 -4.17 -5.36 -16.52
N GLU A 124 -5.11 -4.97 -17.38
CA GLU A 124 -6.39 -4.39 -16.96
C GLU A 124 -7.25 -5.38 -16.16
N GLU A 125 -7.26 -6.66 -16.56
CA GLU A 125 -8.01 -7.73 -15.88
C GLU A 125 -7.40 -8.02 -14.51
N LEU A 126 -6.07 -8.06 -14.43
CA LEU A 126 -5.35 -8.26 -13.18
C LEU A 126 -5.54 -7.08 -12.23
N ILE A 127 -5.58 -5.83 -12.72
CA ILE A 127 -5.85 -4.64 -11.89
C ILE A 127 -7.26 -4.69 -11.30
N VAL A 128 -8.27 -5.06 -12.10
CA VAL A 128 -9.65 -5.19 -11.60
C VAL A 128 -9.73 -6.24 -10.50
N ARG A 129 -9.09 -7.40 -10.69
CA ARG A 129 -9.04 -8.45 -9.69
C ARG A 129 -8.29 -8.02 -8.42
N ALA A 130 -7.12 -7.42 -8.58
CA ALA A 130 -6.33 -6.92 -7.46
C ALA A 130 -7.09 -5.86 -6.65
N GLY A 131 -7.82 -4.95 -7.31
CA GLY A 131 -8.67 -3.97 -6.64
C GLY A 131 -9.75 -4.62 -5.78
N ALA A 132 -10.44 -5.64 -6.31
CA ALA A 132 -11.46 -6.36 -5.56
C ALA A 132 -10.88 -7.12 -4.34
N GLU A 133 -9.79 -7.86 -4.52
CA GLU A 133 -9.13 -8.59 -3.44
C GLU A 133 -8.59 -7.63 -2.36
N LEU A 134 -7.96 -6.53 -2.76
CA LEU A 134 -7.45 -5.53 -1.81
C LEU A 134 -8.57 -4.74 -1.12
N GLU A 135 -9.67 -4.43 -1.79
CA GLU A 135 -10.83 -3.78 -1.16
C GLU A 135 -11.39 -4.66 -0.05
N GLN A 136 -11.54 -5.96 -0.31
CA GLN A 136 -11.99 -6.93 0.69
C GLN A 136 -10.99 -7.05 1.85
N LEU A 137 -9.69 -7.20 1.57
CA LEU A 137 -8.65 -7.25 2.61
C LEU A 137 -8.63 -5.98 3.47
N PHE A 138 -8.76 -4.81 2.85
CA PHE A 138 -8.74 -3.54 3.58
C PHE A 138 -10.05 -3.29 4.34
N SER A 139 -11.20 -3.76 3.85
CA SER A 139 -12.43 -3.75 4.65
C SER A 139 -12.26 -4.57 5.91
N TYR A 140 -11.68 -5.77 5.79
CA TYR A 140 -11.38 -6.63 6.93
C TYR A 140 -10.47 -5.92 7.95
N PHE A 141 -9.32 -5.36 7.53
CA PHE A 141 -8.45 -4.63 8.46
C PHE A 141 -9.13 -3.44 9.12
N ARG A 142 -10.01 -2.76 8.40
CA ARG A 142 -10.78 -1.64 8.95
C ARG A 142 -11.79 -2.12 10.00
N GLU A 143 -12.45 -3.25 9.77
CA GLU A 143 -13.34 -3.90 10.74
C GLU A 143 -12.57 -4.31 11.99
N GLU A 144 -11.39 -4.91 11.85
CA GLU A 144 -10.52 -5.27 12.97
C GLU A 144 -10.09 -4.05 13.81
N ILE A 145 -9.82 -2.90 13.17
CA ILE A 145 -9.55 -1.63 13.87
C ILE A 145 -10.81 -1.10 14.58
N SER A 146 -11.98 -1.28 13.96
CA SER A 146 -13.25 -0.74 14.45
C SER A 146 -13.68 -1.29 15.82
N HIS A 147 -13.12 -2.44 16.22
CA HIS A 147 -13.33 -3.02 17.54
C HIS A 147 -12.81 -2.16 18.70
N TRP A 148 -11.82 -1.30 18.49
CA TRP A 148 -11.19 -0.53 19.56
C TRP A 148 -11.03 0.97 19.26
N THR A 149 -11.23 1.41 18.02
CA THR A 149 -11.31 2.84 17.70
C THR A 149 -12.15 3.12 16.47
N ARG A 150 -12.67 4.35 16.36
CA ARG A 150 -13.43 4.76 15.19
C ARG A 150 -12.50 5.02 14.00
N ILE A 151 -12.70 4.27 12.91
CA ILE A 151 -12.05 4.48 11.62
C ILE A 151 -13.13 4.65 10.53
N ARG A 152 -13.05 5.73 9.75
CA ARG A 152 -14.10 6.06 8.76
C ARG A 152 -13.67 5.67 7.34
N PRO A 153 -14.57 5.10 6.51
CA PRO A 153 -14.29 4.79 5.10
C PRO A 153 -13.72 5.97 4.31
N GLY A 154 -14.31 7.16 4.46
CA GLY A 154 -13.84 8.35 3.74
C GLY A 154 -12.38 8.72 4.05
N PHE A 155 -11.94 8.50 5.31
CA PHE A 155 -10.56 8.74 5.71
C PHE A 155 -9.60 7.71 5.09
N THR A 156 -9.96 6.42 5.16
CA THR A 156 -9.14 5.34 4.61
C THR A 156 -9.03 5.41 3.09
N ASN A 157 -10.10 5.80 2.39
CA ASN A 157 -10.15 5.89 0.93
C ASN A 157 -9.17 6.94 0.39
N HIS A 158 -9.00 8.08 1.08
CA HIS A 158 -7.98 9.06 0.70
C HIS A 158 -6.55 8.50 0.85
N LEU A 159 -6.29 7.73 1.91
CA LEU A 159 -4.98 7.13 2.14
C LEU A 159 -4.68 6.01 1.13
N ILE A 160 -5.68 5.19 0.78
CA ILE A 160 -5.56 4.18 -0.28
C ILE A 160 -5.26 4.86 -1.61
N ALA A 161 -6.03 5.89 -1.99
CA ALA A 161 -5.83 6.61 -3.24
C ALA A 161 -4.41 7.17 -3.36
N ASP A 162 -3.91 7.83 -2.31
CA ASP A 162 -2.55 8.35 -2.29
C ASP A 162 -1.49 7.23 -2.33
N GLY A 163 -1.77 6.06 -1.72
CA GLY A 163 -0.91 4.88 -1.79
C GLY A 163 -0.83 4.28 -3.20
N ILE A 164 -1.96 4.17 -3.89
CA ILE A 164 -2.06 3.72 -5.29
C ILE A 164 -1.30 4.69 -6.20
N LEU A 165 -1.59 5.99 -6.11
CA LEU A 165 -0.98 7.00 -6.97
C LEU A 165 0.52 7.14 -6.69
N GLY A 166 0.93 6.99 -5.43
CA GLY A 166 2.35 6.92 -5.06
C GLY A 166 3.05 5.69 -5.67
N SER A 167 2.32 4.58 -5.83
CA SER A 167 2.84 3.37 -6.49
C SER A 167 2.96 3.55 -8.00
N ILE A 168 2.08 4.33 -8.65
CA ILE A 168 2.23 4.76 -10.05
C ILE A 168 3.48 5.63 -10.24
N VAL A 169 3.75 6.57 -9.32
CA VAL A 169 5.01 7.34 -9.33
C VAL A 169 6.23 6.44 -9.23
N ARG A 170 6.19 5.44 -8.33
CA ARG A 170 7.29 4.47 -8.22
C ARG A 170 7.43 3.60 -9.46
N LEU A 171 6.32 3.18 -10.08
CA LEU A 171 6.35 2.44 -11.35
C LEU A 171 7.12 3.22 -12.42
N ASN A 172 6.89 4.53 -12.54
CA ASN A 172 7.66 5.38 -13.46
C ASN A 172 9.15 5.46 -13.09
N GLN A 173 9.51 5.39 -11.80
CA GLN A 173 10.92 5.36 -11.40
C GLN A 173 11.61 4.04 -11.78
N PHE A 174 10.90 2.92 -11.71
CA PHE A 174 11.43 1.60 -12.12
C PHE A 174 11.39 1.38 -13.64
N MET A 175 10.42 1.98 -14.33
CA MET A 175 10.21 1.88 -15.77
C MET A 175 10.08 3.30 -16.37
N PRO A 176 11.20 4.04 -16.48
CA PRO A 176 11.19 5.45 -16.88
C PRO A 176 10.71 5.69 -18.31
N ASP A 177 10.79 4.67 -19.17
CA ASP A 177 10.37 4.73 -20.57
C ASP A 177 8.84 4.66 -20.76
N LEU A 178 8.08 4.40 -19.69
CA LEU A 178 6.62 4.41 -19.75
C LEU A 178 6.11 5.84 -20.00
N ASN A 179 5.28 5.98 -21.03
CA ASN A 179 4.73 7.27 -21.41
C ASN A 179 3.73 7.80 -20.36
N ALA A 180 3.65 9.14 -20.25
CA ALA A 180 2.83 9.80 -19.23
C ALA A 180 1.32 9.51 -19.37
N ASP A 181 0.82 9.41 -20.61
CA ASP A 181 -0.60 9.13 -20.86
C ASP A 181 -0.98 7.72 -20.39
N TYR A 182 -0.12 6.73 -20.62
CA TYR A 182 -0.26 5.37 -20.15
C TYR A 182 -0.27 5.33 -18.63
N LEU A 183 0.68 5.99 -17.96
CA LEU A 183 0.72 6.06 -16.50
C LEU A 183 -0.56 6.71 -15.93
N HIS A 184 -1.11 7.71 -16.62
CA HIS A 184 -2.38 8.33 -16.23
C HIS A 184 -3.57 7.38 -16.44
N GLN A 185 -3.61 6.62 -17.53
CA GLN A 185 -4.61 5.57 -17.75
C GLN A 185 -4.51 4.47 -16.69
N GLN A 186 -3.30 4.03 -16.34
CA GLN A 186 -3.07 3.06 -15.27
C GLN A 186 -3.57 3.60 -13.92
N ALA A 187 -3.32 4.87 -13.61
CA ALA A 187 -3.85 5.50 -12.40
C ALA A 187 -5.39 5.49 -12.36
N GLN A 188 -6.05 5.77 -13.49
CA GLN A 188 -7.52 5.72 -13.58
C GLN A 188 -8.06 4.29 -13.43
N LEU A 189 -7.40 3.29 -14.02
CA LEU A 189 -7.78 1.88 -13.86
C LEU A 189 -7.73 1.44 -12.40
N TRP A 190 -6.63 1.74 -11.71
CA TRP A 190 -6.49 1.43 -10.28
C TRP A 190 -7.51 2.16 -9.40
N LEU A 191 -7.74 3.45 -9.65
CA LEU A 191 -8.78 4.20 -8.92
C LEU A 191 -10.17 3.61 -9.16
N SER A 192 -10.47 3.21 -10.40
CA SER A 192 -11.74 2.54 -10.74
C SER A 192 -11.89 1.20 -10.02
N ALA A 193 -10.82 0.40 -9.96
CA ALA A 193 -10.83 -0.91 -9.31
C ALA A 193 -11.12 -0.85 -7.81
N PHE A 194 -10.88 0.29 -7.16
CA PHE A 194 -11.21 0.57 -5.76
C PHE A 194 -12.48 1.43 -5.57
N ASN A 195 -13.25 1.68 -6.65
CA ASN A 195 -14.42 2.56 -6.61
C ASN A 195 -14.09 3.99 -6.10
N LEU A 196 -12.89 4.49 -6.42
CA LEU A 196 -12.40 5.81 -6.01
C LEU A 196 -12.63 6.87 -7.11
N PRO A 197 -12.74 8.17 -6.74
CA PRO A 197 -12.94 9.22 -7.74
C PRO A 197 -11.78 9.33 -8.73
N LEU A 198 -12.05 9.09 -10.03
CA LEU A 198 -11.04 9.13 -11.09
C LEU A 198 -10.30 10.47 -11.20
N LYS A 199 -10.96 11.58 -10.84
CA LYS A 199 -10.34 12.92 -10.79
C LYS A 199 -9.12 13.02 -9.87
N LEU A 200 -8.93 12.06 -8.96
CA LEU A 200 -7.72 12.00 -8.12
C LEU A 200 -6.46 11.74 -8.96
N ALA A 201 -6.58 11.13 -10.14
CA ALA A 201 -5.46 10.98 -11.06
C ALA A 201 -4.86 12.34 -11.49
N ASN A 202 -5.63 13.44 -11.42
CA ASN A 202 -5.16 14.80 -11.74
C ASN A 202 -4.18 15.38 -10.70
N THR A 203 -3.91 14.64 -9.62
CA THR A 203 -2.86 14.97 -8.66
C THR A 203 -1.48 14.45 -9.08
N LEU A 204 -1.44 13.65 -10.15
CA LEU A 204 -0.22 13.28 -10.84
C LEU A 204 0.16 14.39 -11.83
N HIS A 205 1.43 14.77 -11.80
CA HIS A 205 1.98 15.81 -12.65
C HIS A 205 3.30 15.34 -13.23
N TYR A 206 3.48 15.49 -14.54
CA TYR A 206 4.76 15.19 -15.16
C TYR A 206 5.67 16.42 -15.05
N ASP A 207 6.80 16.27 -14.37
CA ASP A 207 7.80 17.33 -14.27
C ASP A 207 8.78 17.20 -15.43
N GLN A 208 8.72 18.15 -16.37
CA GLN A 208 9.57 18.20 -17.55
C GLN A 208 11.05 18.35 -17.21
N ASN A 209 11.39 19.00 -16.10
CA ASN A 209 12.79 19.25 -15.72
C ASN A 209 13.47 17.98 -15.20
N SER A 210 12.74 17.17 -14.44
CA SER A 210 13.24 15.90 -13.91
C SER A 210 12.83 14.68 -14.72
N SER A 211 12.11 14.90 -15.83
CA SER A 211 11.51 13.86 -16.68
C SER A 211 10.82 12.76 -15.89
N SER A 212 10.12 13.13 -14.81
CA SER A 212 9.56 12.17 -13.86
C SER A 212 8.15 12.54 -13.43
N LEU A 213 7.34 11.51 -13.19
CA LEU A 213 6.01 11.67 -12.63
C LEU A 213 6.11 12.04 -11.15
N LYS A 214 5.37 13.08 -10.74
CA LYS A 214 5.24 13.55 -9.37
C LYS A 214 3.79 13.40 -8.91
N LEU A 215 3.61 13.25 -7.60
CA LEU A 215 2.30 13.23 -6.94
C LEU A 215 2.24 14.36 -5.93
N ILE A 216 1.11 15.07 -5.87
CA ILE A 216 0.72 15.85 -4.70
C ILE A 216 -0.42 15.12 -4.00
N ARG A 217 -0.16 14.57 -2.82
CA ARG A 217 -1.14 13.78 -2.08
C ARG A 217 -2.36 14.58 -1.69
N THR A 218 -3.49 13.90 -1.56
CA THR A 218 -4.74 14.50 -1.04
C THR A 218 -4.85 14.41 0.47
N SER A 219 -4.12 13.49 1.10
CA SER A 219 -4.04 13.30 2.53
C SER A 219 -2.68 13.73 3.10
N CYS A 220 -2.67 14.09 4.38
CA CYS A 220 -1.44 14.33 5.12
C CYS A 220 -1.15 13.11 5.99
N CYS A 221 0.04 12.50 5.88
CA CYS A 221 0.48 11.42 6.77
C CYS A 221 0.75 11.88 8.22
N LEU A 222 0.69 13.19 8.49
CA LEU A 222 0.93 13.82 9.79
C LEU A 222 2.31 13.57 10.40
N VAL A 223 3.26 13.00 9.64
CA VAL A 223 4.62 12.72 10.12
C VAL A 223 5.35 13.96 10.64
N TYR A 224 5.01 15.14 10.12
CA TYR A 224 5.57 16.43 10.58
C TYR A 224 5.24 16.75 12.04
N LYS A 225 4.27 16.05 12.64
CA LYS A 225 3.95 16.20 14.05
C LYS A 225 4.89 15.41 14.96
N CYS A 226 5.65 14.46 14.42
CA CYS A 226 6.68 13.77 15.18
C CYS A 226 7.89 14.70 15.34
N ASP A 227 8.58 14.58 16.47
CA ASP A 227 9.71 15.45 16.80
C ASP A 227 10.80 15.42 15.71
N GLY A 228 11.27 16.61 15.33
CA GLY A 228 12.32 16.80 14.33
C GLY A 228 11.90 16.51 12.88
N ARG A 229 10.65 16.15 12.61
CA ARG A 229 10.17 15.84 11.25
C ARG A 229 9.58 17.07 10.56
N LYS A 230 9.73 17.11 9.23
CA LYS A 230 9.19 18.17 8.37
C LYS A 230 8.00 17.66 7.55
N LEU A 231 7.25 18.59 6.96
CA LEU A 231 6.26 18.26 5.95
C LEU A 231 6.95 17.57 4.76
N CYS A 232 6.34 16.51 4.25
CA CYS A 232 6.78 15.88 3.01
C CYS A 232 6.62 16.86 1.83
N SER A 233 7.50 16.77 0.84
CA SER A 233 7.43 17.60 -0.37
C SER A 233 6.14 17.41 -1.16
N ASP A 234 5.53 16.22 -1.09
CA ASP A 234 4.27 15.86 -1.74
C ASP A 234 3.03 16.11 -0.84
N CYS A 235 3.20 16.71 0.33
CA CYS A 235 2.12 16.85 1.31
C CYS A 235 1.14 17.97 0.89
N PRO A 236 -0.19 17.77 1.00
CA PRO A 236 -1.17 18.83 0.70
C PRO A 236 -1.08 20.03 1.64
N ARG A 237 -0.42 19.87 2.79
CA ARG A 237 -0.18 20.97 3.76
C ARG A 237 1.10 21.75 3.47
N HIS A 238 1.96 21.28 2.56
CA HIS A 238 3.19 21.98 2.19
C HIS A 238 2.83 23.33 1.53
N PRO A 239 3.49 24.45 1.89
CA PRO A 239 3.19 25.76 1.30
C PRO A 239 3.22 25.77 -0.23
N ASP A 240 4.18 25.08 -0.83
CA ASP A 240 4.35 25.01 -2.28
C ASP A 240 3.24 24.23 -3.00
N ASN A 241 2.48 23.40 -2.27
CA ASN A 241 1.41 22.56 -2.81
C ASN A 241 0.02 23.18 -2.60
N LYS A 242 -0.06 24.32 -1.91
CA LYS A 242 -1.33 25.04 -1.77
C LYS A 242 -1.71 25.54 -3.16
N ARG A 243 -2.85 25.06 -3.67
CA ARG A 243 -3.44 25.58 -4.91
C ARG A 243 -3.62 27.10 -4.72
N LYS A 244 -2.92 27.89 -5.54
CA LYS A 244 -3.23 29.32 -5.64
C LYS A 244 -4.68 29.44 -6.12
N PRO A 245 -5.47 30.35 -5.53
CA PRO A 245 -6.88 30.54 -5.90
C PRO A 245 -7.04 30.84 -7.38
#